data_AF-A0A958H4A7-F1
#
_entry.id   AF-A0A958H4A7-F1
#
_cell.length_a   1.000
_cell.length_b   1.000
_cell.length_c   1.000
_cell.angle_alpha   90.00
_cell.angle_beta   90.00
_cell.angle_gamma   90.00
#
_symmetry.space_group_name_H-M   'P 1'
#
loop_
_entity.id
_entity.type
_entity.pdbx_description
1 polymer ?
#
loop_
_entity_poly.entity_id
_entity_poly.type
_entity_poly.pdbx_seq_one_letter_code
_entity_poly.pdbx_strand_id
1 'polypeptide(L)'
;MPELTPGSGTTVQPPASTTDTSRPTARVGRFVLDEPDPRPTLPVETGVWHSRKPASAGSDDRPRKYNTHPNFGSQRRRALRTALFVFGVALSLMLALQAAFSVADARTLTLRERENPSVSNGPMEAAQEDINHADVLVDFGDGRIEVRRVTFVSPTISSLQALRLSGIAAGIADFDFGAAVCAIDAVGCSLDNCFCDPNQYWGLFRLHDGQWVASQVGAADSVVSLGDVDGWHWGPFESTPPTLSREELAARVGLAWLRGQQAAGGSFGGNVGATLDTVL
;
A
#
# COMPACT_ATOMS: atom_id res chain seq x y z
N MET A 1 63.92 -44.51 24.11
CA MET A 1 62.89 -43.53 23.70
C MET A 1 63.50 -42.15 23.89
N PRO A 2 63.76 -41.40 22.82
CA PRO A 2 64.46 -40.13 22.92
C PRO A 2 63.53 -38.98 23.31
N GLU A 3 64.16 -38.01 23.97
CA GLU A 3 63.70 -36.74 24.55
C GLU A 3 62.95 -35.86 23.54
N LEU A 4 61.79 -35.34 23.93
CA LEU A 4 61.05 -34.31 23.19
C LEU A 4 61.39 -32.94 23.79
N THR A 5 62.05 -32.09 23.00
CA THR A 5 62.29 -30.67 23.27
C THR A 5 61.00 -29.84 23.09
N PRO A 6 60.77 -28.77 23.86
CA PRO A 6 59.62 -27.89 23.66
C PRO A 6 59.89 -26.87 22.54
N GLY A 7 58.92 -26.73 21.63
CA GLY A 7 58.93 -25.77 20.53
C GLY A 7 58.70 -24.33 20.99
N SER A 8 59.48 -23.42 20.39
CA SER A 8 59.42 -21.97 20.57
C SER A 8 58.08 -21.40 20.11
N GLY A 9 57.41 -20.67 20.99
CA GLY A 9 56.21 -19.88 20.67
C GLY A 9 56.59 -18.58 19.96
N THR A 10 56.08 -18.38 18.74
CA THR A 10 56.13 -17.09 18.04
C THR A 10 54.95 -16.25 18.51
N THR A 11 55.23 -15.21 19.30
CA THR A 11 54.25 -14.19 19.69
C THR A 11 54.00 -13.28 18.49
N VAL A 12 52.80 -13.32 17.93
CA VAL A 12 52.35 -12.36 16.90
C VAL A 12 51.91 -11.08 17.61
N GLN A 13 52.67 -10.01 17.38
CA GLN A 13 52.41 -8.67 17.90
C GLN A 13 51.39 -7.96 16.99
N PRO A 14 50.29 -7.39 17.52
CA PRO A 14 49.34 -6.63 16.72
C PRO A 14 49.92 -5.27 16.30
N PRO A 15 49.58 -4.75 15.09
CA PRO A 15 50.08 -3.46 14.63
C PRO A 15 49.49 -2.28 15.42
N ALA A 16 50.33 -1.27 15.64
CA ALA A 16 50.04 -0.06 16.39
C ALA A 16 48.93 0.79 15.76
N SER A 17 48.00 1.23 16.61
CA SER A 17 46.96 2.21 16.29
C SER A 17 47.58 3.58 16.03
N THR A 18 47.52 4.06 14.80
CA THR A 18 47.82 5.45 14.46
C THR A 18 46.58 6.30 14.71
N THR A 19 46.65 7.17 15.71
CA THR A 19 45.65 8.18 16.03
C THR A 19 45.69 9.31 14.99
N ASP A 20 44.74 9.33 14.07
CA ASP A 20 44.54 10.46 13.15
C ASP A 20 43.86 11.61 13.91
N THR A 21 44.64 12.66 14.17
CA THR A 21 44.19 13.92 14.74
C THR A 21 43.94 14.91 13.60
N SER A 22 42.75 14.82 12.99
CA SER A 22 42.30 15.83 12.02
C SER A 22 40.77 15.98 12.00
N ARG A 23 40.20 16.42 13.13
CA ARG A 23 38.79 16.84 13.20
C ARG A 23 38.69 18.37 13.17
N PRO A 24 38.05 19.00 12.17
CA PRO A 24 37.73 20.42 12.23
C PRO A 24 36.63 20.65 13.27
N THR A 25 36.85 21.64 14.13
CA THR A 25 35.92 22.12 15.15
C THR A 25 34.66 22.69 14.50
N ALA A 26 33.58 21.91 14.52
CA ALA A 26 32.26 22.40 14.19
C ALA A 26 31.80 23.37 15.29
N ARG A 27 31.58 24.61 14.87
CA ARG A 27 31.08 25.73 15.67
C ARG A 27 29.72 25.35 16.27
N VAL A 28 29.61 25.35 17.59
CA VAL A 28 28.37 25.14 18.34
C VAL A 28 27.42 26.30 18.02
N GLY A 29 26.51 26.07 17.07
CA GLY A 29 25.35 26.90 16.83
C GLY A 29 24.32 26.61 17.92
N ARG A 30 23.99 27.63 18.70
CA ARG A 30 22.92 27.63 19.70
C ARG A 30 21.59 27.41 18.96
N PHE A 31 21.10 26.18 18.93
CA PHE A 31 19.73 25.90 18.50
C PHE A 31 18.79 26.45 19.58
N VAL A 32 18.10 27.53 19.23
CA VAL A 32 16.93 28.01 19.96
C VAL A 32 15.86 26.94 19.81
N LEU A 33 15.33 26.44 20.93
CA LEU A 33 14.14 25.62 20.93
C LEU A 33 13.00 26.52 20.45
N ASP A 34 12.50 26.27 19.24
CA ASP A 34 11.21 26.79 18.83
C ASP A 34 10.16 26.13 19.73
N GLU A 35 9.47 26.98 20.49
CA GLU A 35 8.35 26.62 21.35
C GLU A 35 7.21 26.07 20.48
N PRO A 36 6.59 24.93 20.82
CA PRO A 36 5.49 24.39 20.01
C PRO A 36 4.28 25.34 20.06
N ASP A 37 3.88 25.80 18.87
CA ASP A 37 2.70 26.62 18.62
C ASP A 37 1.45 26.00 19.28
N PRO A 38 0.72 26.72 20.14
CA PRO A 38 -0.49 26.19 20.77
C PRO A 38 -1.59 26.01 19.72
N ARG A 39 -1.91 24.74 19.43
CA ARG A 39 -3.07 24.37 18.60
C ARG A 39 -4.34 25.09 19.07
N PRO A 40 -5.14 25.69 18.17
CA PRO A 40 -6.42 26.28 18.55
C PRO A 40 -7.37 25.19 19.03
N THR A 41 -7.78 25.27 20.30
CA THR A 41 -8.87 24.46 20.85
C THR A 41 -10.18 24.90 20.21
N LEU A 42 -10.78 24.03 19.40
CA LEU A 42 -12.16 24.21 18.95
C LEU A 42 -13.11 24.04 20.15
N PRO A 43 -14.09 24.93 20.35
CA PRO A 43 -15.09 24.75 21.40
C PRO A 43 -15.97 23.54 21.07
N VAL A 44 -16.10 22.63 22.03
CA VAL A 44 -17.12 21.57 22.04
C VAL A 44 -18.46 22.26 22.32
N GLU A 45 -19.19 22.63 21.27
CA GLU A 45 -20.60 23.01 21.43
C GLU A 45 -21.44 21.77 21.72
N THR A 46 -21.94 21.67 22.94
CA THR A 46 -23.02 20.76 23.33
C THR A 46 -24.35 21.31 22.80
N GLY A 47 -24.60 21.10 21.50
CA GLY A 47 -25.84 21.49 20.84
C GLY A 47 -27.00 20.56 21.16
N VAL A 48 -27.86 20.98 22.10
CA VAL A 48 -29.18 20.38 22.36
C VAL A 48 -30.11 20.65 21.17
N TRP A 49 -30.52 19.59 20.46
CA TRP A 49 -31.47 19.66 19.34
C TRP A 49 -32.86 20.10 19.82
N HIS A 50 -33.24 21.35 19.54
CA HIS A 50 -34.62 21.81 19.66
C HIS A 50 -35.28 21.77 18.27
N SER A 51 -36.26 20.89 18.09
CA SER A 51 -37.12 20.84 16.91
C SER A 51 -37.92 22.13 16.76
N ARG A 52 -37.58 22.95 15.76
CA ARG A 52 -38.45 24.06 15.32
C ARG A 52 -39.35 23.59 14.17
N LYS A 53 -40.67 23.65 14.41
CA LYS A 53 -41.71 23.55 13.37
C LYS A 53 -41.54 24.67 12.34
N PRO A 54 -41.75 24.41 11.03
CA PRO A 54 -41.82 25.47 10.03
C PRO A 54 -43.12 26.28 10.19
N ALA A 55 -42.97 27.60 10.18
CA ALA A 55 -44.07 28.56 10.23
C ALA A 55 -44.73 28.69 8.85
N SER A 56 -46.05 28.59 8.81
CA SER A 56 -46.88 28.92 7.65
C SER A 56 -47.20 30.41 7.61
N ALA A 57 -46.81 31.09 6.54
CA ALA A 57 -47.26 32.41 6.13
C ALA A 57 -47.08 32.49 4.61
N GLY A 58 -47.97 33.02 3.78
CA GLY A 58 -49.25 33.69 3.94
C GLY A 58 -49.65 34.10 2.52
N SER A 59 -50.91 33.92 2.16
CA SER A 59 -51.47 34.34 0.88
C SER A 59 -51.46 35.87 0.77
N ASP A 60 -50.76 36.44 -0.21
CA ASP A 60 -50.99 37.82 -0.64
C ASP A 60 -51.36 37.84 -2.11
N ASP A 61 -52.58 38.34 -2.34
CA ASP A 61 -53.36 38.33 -3.56
C ASP A 61 -53.26 39.74 -4.16
N ARG A 62 -52.49 39.90 -5.24
CA ARG A 62 -52.54 41.12 -6.08
C ARG A 62 -52.39 40.81 -7.57
N PRO A 63 -53.26 41.37 -8.42
CA PRO A 63 -53.25 41.09 -9.85
C PRO A 63 -52.18 41.93 -10.56
N ARG A 64 -51.18 41.28 -11.18
CA ARG A 64 -50.32 41.92 -12.18
C ARG A 64 -50.88 41.69 -13.57
N LYS A 65 -51.18 42.82 -14.23
CA LYS A 65 -51.70 42.94 -15.59
C LYS A 65 -50.77 42.26 -16.61
N TYR A 66 -51.37 41.45 -17.48
CA TYR A 66 -50.75 40.87 -18.66
C TYR A 66 -50.51 41.95 -19.72
N ASN A 67 -49.25 42.15 -20.10
CA ASN A 67 -48.89 42.85 -21.32
C ASN A 67 -48.36 41.84 -22.34
N THR A 68 -49.17 41.66 -23.37
CA THR A 68 -48.86 41.49 -24.80
C THR A 68 -47.50 40.88 -25.22
N HIS A 69 -47.61 39.74 -25.89
CA HIS A 69 -46.57 39.00 -26.61
C HIS A 69 -45.75 39.83 -27.63
N PRO A 70 -44.49 39.43 -27.85
CA PRO A 70 -43.94 39.37 -29.20
C PRO A 70 -43.64 37.93 -29.66
N ASN A 71 -43.85 37.77 -30.96
CA ASN A 71 -43.70 36.60 -31.82
C ASN A 71 -42.31 35.93 -31.76
N PHE A 72 -42.23 34.65 -31.36
CA PHE A 72 -40.99 33.83 -31.40
C PHE A 72 -41.04 32.69 -32.44
N GLY A 73 -41.92 32.78 -33.45
CA GLY A 73 -42.18 31.70 -34.41
C GLY A 73 -41.18 31.53 -35.57
N SER A 74 -40.28 32.47 -35.83
CA SER A 74 -39.49 32.47 -37.09
C SER A 74 -38.00 32.13 -36.96
N GLN A 75 -37.44 32.09 -35.74
CA GLN A 75 -35.99 31.88 -35.52
C GLN A 75 -35.58 30.40 -35.43
N ARG A 76 -36.51 29.47 -35.15
CA ARG A 76 -36.17 28.04 -34.92
C ARG A 76 -35.92 27.20 -36.17
N ARG A 77 -36.25 27.69 -37.38
CA ARG A 77 -36.18 26.86 -38.61
C ARG A 77 -34.88 26.99 -39.40
N ARG A 78 -34.03 27.99 -39.11
CA ARG A 78 -32.76 28.21 -39.84
C ARG A 78 -31.53 27.57 -39.17
N ALA A 79 -31.51 27.43 -37.85
CA ALA A 79 -30.38 26.83 -37.14
C ALA A 79 -30.29 25.29 -37.26
N LEU A 80 -31.41 24.60 -37.53
CA LEU A 80 -31.43 23.13 -37.57
C LEU A 80 -30.88 22.53 -38.88
N ARG A 81 -30.82 23.30 -39.98
CA ARG A 81 -30.34 22.80 -41.28
C ARG A 81 -28.80 22.81 -41.39
N THR A 82 -28.12 23.71 -40.67
CA THR A 82 -26.66 23.84 -40.75
C THR A 82 -25.94 22.83 -39.85
N ALA A 83 -26.56 22.41 -38.74
CA ALA A 83 -25.96 21.45 -37.81
C ALA A 83 -25.91 20.00 -38.36
N LEU A 84 -26.89 19.59 -39.17
CA LEU A 84 -26.88 18.25 -39.80
C LEU A 84 -25.83 18.08 -40.90
N PHE A 85 -25.40 19.16 -41.56
CA PHE A 85 -24.44 19.07 -42.66
C PHE A 85 -23.00 18.92 -42.16
N VAL A 86 -22.66 19.51 -41.00
CA VAL A 86 -21.30 19.43 -40.42
C VAL A 86 -21.04 18.07 -39.75
N PHE A 87 -22.04 17.48 -39.09
CA PHE A 87 -21.92 16.15 -38.48
C PHE A 87 -21.81 15.01 -39.51
N GLY A 88 -22.44 15.14 -40.69
CA GLY A 88 -22.35 14.14 -41.76
C GLY A 88 -20.96 14.03 -42.40
N VAL A 89 -20.30 15.17 -42.63
CA VAL A 89 -18.97 15.20 -43.26
C VAL A 89 -17.89 14.64 -42.32
N ALA A 90 -17.99 14.92 -41.01
CA ALA A 90 -17.03 14.40 -40.02
C ALA A 90 -17.14 12.87 -39.85
N LEU A 91 -18.34 12.31 -39.87
CA LEU A 91 -18.54 10.86 -39.75
C LEU A 91 -18.08 10.10 -41.01
N SER A 92 -18.26 10.66 -42.20
CA SER A 92 -17.75 10.07 -43.45
C SER A 92 -16.22 10.11 -43.56
N LEU A 93 -15.56 11.14 -43.02
CA LEU A 93 -14.09 11.20 -43.00
C LEU A 93 -13.49 10.20 -42.00
N MET A 94 -14.17 9.96 -40.87
CA MET A 94 -13.69 9.03 -39.85
C MET A 94 -13.89 7.56 -40.25
N LEU A 95 -14.96 7.23 -40.98
CA LEU A 95 -15.14 5.89 -41.56
C LEU A 95 -14.16 5.58 -42.72
N ALA A 96 -13.79 6.59 -43.52
CA ALA A 96 -12.82 6.41 -44.60
C ALA A 96 -11.39 6.16 -44.08
N LEU A 97 -11.06 6.59 -42.85
CA LEU A 97 -9.75 6.38 -42.25
C LEU A 97 -9.57 4.97 -41.64
N GLN A 98 -10.65 4.27 -41.29
CA GLN A 98 -10.58 2.90 -40.75
C GLN A 98 -10.48 1.81 -41.84
N ALA A 99 -10.70 2.16 -43.11
CA ALA A 99 -10.61 1.21 -44.23
C ALA A 99 -9.22 1.14 -44.91
N ALA A 100 -8.23 1.92 -44.46
CA ALA A 100 -6.90 1.96 -45.05
C ALA A 100 -5.80 1.22 -44.24
N PHE A 101 -6.14 0.63 -43.09
CA PHE A 101 -5.20 -0.17 -42.27
C PHE A 101 -5.48 -1.68 -42.31
N SER A 102 -6.13 -2.14 -43.36
CA SER A 102 -6.20 -3.56 -43.68
C SER A 102 -5.85 -3.71 -45.16
N VAL A 103 -4.96 -4.66 -45.48
CA VAL A 103 -4.38 -4.96 -46.81
C VAL A 103 -3.01 -4.31 -47.10
N ALA A 104 -2.00 -4.73 -46.35
CA ALA A 104 -0.63 -5.01 -46.77
C ALA A 104 0.02 -5.71 -45.56
N ASP A 105 0.24 -7.02 -45.53
CA ASP A 105 1.24 -7.70 -46.35
C ASP A 105 0.95 -9.20 -46.34
N ALA A 106 0.44 -9.72 -47.46
CA ALA A 106 0.26 -11.16 -47.67
C ALA A 106 0.53 -11.46 -49.13
N ARG A 107 1.69 -11.04 -49.65
CA ARG A 107 2.14 -11.36 -51.01
C ARG A 107 3.64 -11.12 -51.20
N THR A 108 4.46 -11.73 -50.33
CA THR A 108 5.89 -11.95 -50.57
C THR A 108 6.23 -13.41 -50.29
N LEU A 109 5.51 -14.32 -50.96
CA LEU A 109 5.98 -15.68 -51.19
C LEU A 109 6.55 -15.71 -52.61
N THR A 110 7.87 -15.65 -52.74
CA THR A 110 8.66 -16.60 -53.53
C THR A 110 10.15 -16.25 -53.49
N LEU A 111 10.93 -17.24 -53.02
CA LEU A 111 12.35 -17.48 -53.29
C LEU A 111 13.41 -16.63 -52.56
N ARG A 112 13.77 -17.09 -51.35
CA ARG A 112 15.17 -17.37 -50.99
C ARG A 112 15.25 -18.33 -49.80
N GLU A 113 15.04 -19.61 -50.10
CA GLU A 113 15.44 -20.72 -49.24
C GLU A 113 16.95 -20.93 -49.43
N ARG A 114 17.78 -20.34 -48.56
CA ARG A 114 19.05 -20.97 -48.14
C ARG A 114 19.58 -20.28 -46.89
N GLU A 115 19.52 -21.07 -45.81
CA GLU A 115 20.46 -21.09 -44.69
C GLU A 115 20.35 -19.94 -43.68
N ASN A 116 19.57 -20.17 -42.62
CA ASN A 116 19.93 -19.66 -41.29
C ASN A 116 19.35 -20.57 -40.19
N PRO A 117 20.08 -20.80 -39.08
CA PRO A 117 19.85 -21.91 -38.18
C PRO A 117 18.66 -21.66 -37.27
N SER A 118 17.80 -22.66 -37.16
CA SER A 118 17.02 -23.06 -35.98
C SER A 118 16.72 -21.96 -34.94
N VAL A 119 15.92 -20.95 -35.29
CA VAL A 119 15.13 -20.24 -34.27
C VAL A 119 13.86 -21.05 -34.09
N SER A 120 13.88 -21.91 -33.07
CA SER A 120 12.68 -22.60 -32.59
C SER A 120 11.71 -21.54 -32.06
N ASN A 121 10.72 -21.16 -32.86
CA ASN A 121 9.50 -20.54 -32.35
C ASN A 121 8.71 -21.62 -31.62
N GLY A 122 9.16 -22.00 -30.42
CA GLY A 122 8.27 -22.61 -29.44
C GLY A 122 7.15 -21.61 -29.11
N PRO A 123 5.99 -22.06 -28.61
CA PRO A 123 5.03 -21.14 -28.04
C PRO A 123 5.76 -20.32 -26.98
N MET A 124 5.88 -19.02 -27.23
CA MET A 124 6.25 -18.06 -26.19
C MET A 124 5.02 -17.92 -25.30
N GLU A 125 4.77 -18.96 -24.52
CA GLU A 125 3.93 -18.89 -23.34
C GLU A 125 4.66 -17.90 -22.44
N ALA A 126 4.12 -16.68 -22.34
CA ALA A 126 4.57 -15.75 -21.33
C ALA A 126 4.51 -16.53 -20.02
N ALA A 127 5.67 -16.76 -19.39
CA ALA A 127 5.71 -17.36 -18.07
C ALA A 127 4.89 -16.43 -17.18
N GLN A 128 3.65 -16.84 -16.89
CA GLN A 128 2.83 -16.19 -15.90
C GLN A 128 3.55 -16.46 -14.59
N GLU A 129 4.28 -15.47 -14.09
CA GLU A 129 4.92 -15.58 -12.79
C GLU A 129 3.79 -15.72 -11.76
N ASP A 130 3.71 -16.88 -11.09
CA ASP A 130 2.69 -17.14 -10.09
C ASP A 130 2.87 -16.14 -8.95
N ILE A 131 2.02 -15.11 -8.91
CA ILE A 131 2.04 -14.13 -7.84
C ILE A 131 1.39 -14.75 -6.61
N ASN A 132 2.22 -15.03 -5.62
CA ASN A 132 1.80 -15.42 -4.29
C ASN A 132 1.40 -14.20 -3.46
N HIS A 133 0.61 -14.45 -2.43
CA HIS A 133 0.26 -13.44 -1.44
C HIS A 133 0.20 -14.03 -0.03
N ALA A 134 0.39 -13.19 0.97
CA ALA A 134 0.19 -13.51 2.38
C ALA A 134 -0.35 -12.28 3.10
N ASP A 135 -1.00 -12.47 4.24
CA ASP A 135 -1.50 -11.37 5.06
C ASP A 135 -0.62 -11.20 6.31
N VAL A 136 -0.15 -9.98 6.54
CA VAL A 136 0.61 -9.59 7.74
C VAL A 136 -0.33 -8.86 8.67
N LEU A 137 -0.58 -9.44 9.84
CA LEU A 137 -1.36 -8.86 10.92
C LEU A 137 -0.41 -8.36 12.01
N VAL A 138 -0.60 -7.12 12.44
CA VAL A 138 0.11 -6.50 13.56
C VAL A 138 -0.91 -6.11 14.61
N ASP A 139 -0.84 -6.75 15.77
CA ASP A 139 -1.58 -6.38 16.97
C ASP A 139 -0.64 -5.63 17.92
N PHE A 140 -0.96 -4.37 18.18
CA PHE A 140 -0.15 -3.48 19.01
C PHE A 140 -0.38 -3.68 20.51
N GLY A 141 -1.26 -4.62 20.91
CA GLY A 141 -1.53 -4.95 22.33
C GLY A 141 -2.43 -3.94 23.04
N ASP A 142 -2.76 -2.82 22.40
CA ASP A 142 -3.67 -1.77 22.89
C ASP A 142 -5.05 -1.81 22.21
N GLY A 143 -5.33 -2.91 21.49
CA GLY A 143 -6.56 -3.11 20.71
C GLY A 143 -6.50 -2.54 19.29
N ARG A 144 -5.44 -1.82 18.91
CA ARG A 144 -5.18 -1.48 17.51
C ARG A 144 -4.65 -2.70 16.78
N ILE A 145 -5.24 -2.98 15.63
CA ILE A 145 -4.81 -4.05 14.72
C ILE A 145 -4.67 -3.46 13.33
N GLU A 146 -3.52 -3.68 12.72
CA GLU A 146 -3.25 -3.38 11.32
C GLU A 146 -3.08 -4.67 10.53
N VAL A 147 -3.65 -4.73 9.32
CA VAL A 147 -3.53 -5.88 8.43
C VAL A 147 -3.12 -5.40 7.04
N ARG A 148 -2.06 -5.99 6.49
CA ARG A 148 -1.53 -5.67 5.16
C ARG A 148 -1.35 -6.95 4.35
N ARG A 149 -1.94 -6.99 3.16
CA ARG A 149 -1.62 -8.03 2.18
C ARG A 149 -0.31 -7.71 1.49
N VAL A 150 0.58 -8.68 1.43
CA VAL A 150 1.82 -8.63 0.67
C VAL A 150 1.75 -9.57 -0.52
N THR A 151 2.46 -9.23 -1.59
CA THR A 151 2.58 -10.05 -2.80
C THR A 151 4.04 -10.35 -3.09
N PHE A 152 4.33 -11.55 -3.56
CA PHE A 152 5.68 -12.01 -3.85
C PHE A 152 5.66 -13.09 -4.94
N VAL A 153 6.76 -13.22 -5.68
CA VAL A 153 6.85 -14.13 -6.83
C VAL A 153 7.53 -15.46 -6.51
N SER A 154 8.31 -15.49 -5.43
CA SER A 154 8.93 -16.73 -4.95
C SER A 154 7.86 -17.67 -4.36
N PRO A 155 8.08 -19.00 -4.34
CA PRO A 155 7.15 -19.93 -3.70
C PRO A 155 6.91 -19.61 -2.22
N THR A 156 7.94 -19.12 -1.54
CA THR A 156 7.90 -18.73 -0.14
C THR A 156 8.77 -17.49 0.13
N ILE A 157 8.50 -16.83 1.25
CA ILE A 157 9.32 -15.76 1.84
C ILE A 157 9.43 -15.99 3.35
N SER A 158 10.29 -15.26 4.06
CA SER A 158 10.30 -15.27 5.53
C SER A 158 9.32 -14.26 6.12
N SER A 159 8.88 -14.45 7.36
CA SER A 159 8.04 -13.48 8.09
C SER A 159 8.71 -12.12 8.22
N LEU A 160 10.04 -12.07 8.35
CA LEU A 160 10.79 -10.81 8.33
C LEU A 160 10.67 -10.11 6.97
N GLN A 161 10.73 -10.87 5.88
CA GLN A 161 10.54 -10.34 4.53
C GLN A 161 9.08 -9.93 4.28
N ALA A 162 8.11 -10.70 4.76
CA ALA A 162 6.70 -10.35 4.71
C ALA A 162 6.42 -9.03 5.46
N LEU A 163 6.96 -8.86 6.67
CA LEU A 163 6.84 -7.62 7.42
C LEU A 163 7.45 -6.43 6.65
N ARG A 164 8.61 -6.59 6.02
CA ARG A 164 9.21 -5.54 5.18
C ARG A 164 8.35 -5.20 3.95
N LEU A 165 7.82 -6.22 3.26
CA LEU A 165 6.94 -6.04 2.10
C LEU A 165 5.60 -5.39 2.47
N SER A 166 5.16 -5.52 3.73
CA SER A 166 3.93 -4.89 4.22
C SER A 166 3.97 -3.37 4.20
N GLY A 167 5.19 -2.79 4.17
CA GLY A 167 5.42 -1.36 4.27
C GLY A 167 5.24 -0.78 5.69
N ILE A 168 4.90 -1.61 6.68
CA ILE A 168 4.86 -1.20 8.08
C ILE A 168 6.31 -1.01 8.55
N ALA A 169 6.62 0.16 9.09
CA ALA A 169 7.96 0.45 9.60
C ALA A 169 8.31 -0.54 10.71
N ALA A 170 9.48 -1.17 10.64
CA ALA A 170 9.95 -2.10 11.65
C ALA A 170 11.39 -1.79 12.03
N GLY A 171 11.63 -1.69 13.33
CA GLY A 171 12.95 -1.63 13.93
C GLY A 171 13.48 -3.04 14.14
N ILE A 172 14.57 -3.40 13.47
CA ILE A 172 15.17 -4.74 13.52
C ILE A 172 16.61 -4.58 13.99
N ALA A 173 17.04 -5.45 14.91
CA ALA A 173 18.42 -5.54 15.35
C ALA A 173 18.92 -6.98 15.30
N ASP A 174 20.21 -7.14 15.03
CA ASP A 174 20.87 -8.45 14.98
C ASP A 174 21.46 -8.80 16.35
N PHE A 175 21.20 -10.02 16.80
CA PHE A 175 21.75 -10.60 18.03
C PHE A 175 22.49 -11.90 17.71
N ASP A 176 23.21 -12.45 18.69
CA ASP A 176 23.91 -13.74 18.55
C ASP A 176 22.97 -14.92 18.20
N PHE A 177 21.67 -14.79 18.50
CA PHE A 177 20.63 -15.77 18.17
C PHE A 177 19.84 -15.42 16.89
N GLY A 178 20.24 -14.38 16.15
CA GLY A 178 19.60 -13.94 14.91
C GLY A 178 18.92 -12.57 14.99
N ALA A 179 18.19 -12.21 13.94
CA ALA A 179 17.49 -10.94 13.86
C ALA A 179 16.23 -10.93 14.72
N ALA A 180 16.06 -9.88 15.54
CA ALA A 180 14.87 -9.63 16.34
C ALA A 180 14.14 -8.36 15.89
N VAL A 181 12.82 -8.39 15.97
CA VAL A 181 11.98 -7.19 15.76
C VAL A 181 11.80 -6.50 17.11
N CYS A 182 12.33 -5.28 17.20
CA CYS A 182 12.38 -4.50 18.44
C CYS A 182 11.19 -3.54 18.52
N ALA A 183 10.79 -3.00 17.37
CA ALA A 183 9.65 -2.10 17.25
C ALA A 183 8.92 -2.33 15.92
N ILE A 184 7.61 -2.11 15.93
CA ILE A 184 6.79 -2.00 14.73
C ILE A 184 6.00 -0.68 14.85
N ASP A 185 6.09 0.15 13.82
CA ASP A 185 5.67 1.54 13.82
C ASP A 185 6.24 2.29 15.04
N ALA A 186 5.38 2.90 15.87
CA ALA A 186 5.79 3.62 17.07
C ALA A 186 5.75 2.76 18.35
N VAL A 187 5.53 1.45 18.25
CA VAL A 187 5.34 0.56 19.41
C VAL A 187 6.49 -0.43 19.52
N GLY A 188 7.08 -0.49 20.71
CA GLY A 188 8.14 -1.42 21.05
C GLY A 188 9.30 -0.76 21.77
N CYS A 189 10.47 -1.38 21.64
CA CYS A 189 11.71 -0.95 22.28
C CYS A 189 12.70 -0.32 21.29
N SER A 190 13.74 0.32 21.83
CA SER A 190 14.87 0.81 21.04
C SER A 190 15.71 -0.34 20.47
N LEU A 191 16.44 -0.07 19.38
CA LEU A 191 17.23 -1.09 18.68
C LEU A 191 18.43 -1.63 19.49
N ASP A 192 18.92 -0.85 20.45
CA ASP A 192 20.00 -1.25 21.36
C ASP A 192 19.52 -2.14 22.51
N ASN A 193 18.21 -2.19 22.77
CA ASN A 193 17.62 -3.03 23.81
C ASN A 193 16.21 -3.49 23.42
N CYS A 194 16.10 -4.47 22.52
CA CYS A 194 14.82 -4.95 21.99
C CYS A 194 13.91 -5.61 23.03
N PHE A 195 14.46 -5.97 24.20
CA PHE A 195 13.75 -6.56 25.34
C PHE A 195 13.81 -5.60 26.54
N CYS A 196 13.55 -4.32 26.27
CA CYS A 196 13.58 -3.25 27.27
C CYS A 196 12.50 -3.39 28.35
N ASP A 197 11.41 -4.12 28.05
CA ASP A 197 10.35 -4.47 28.99
C ASP A 197 10.37 -5.99 29.25
N PRO A 198 10.43 -6.45 30.52
CA PRO A 198 10.39 -7.88 30.83
C PRO A 198 9.03 -8.56 30.56
N ASN A 199 7.96 -7.77 30.39
CA ASN A 199 6.59 -8.25 30.22
C ASN A 199 6.03 -7.98 28.82
N GLN A 200 6.76 -7.30 27.93
CA GLN A 200 6.29 -6.99 26.58
C GLN A 200 7.40 -7.17 25.55
N TYR A 201 7.07 -7.89 24.49
CA TYR A 201 7.95 -8.03 23.32
C TYR A 201 7.10 -8.26 22.07
N TRP A 202 7.73 -8.17 20.90
CA TRP A 202 7.10 -8.56 19.63
C TRP A 202 7.20 -10.07 19.42
N GLY A 203 6.11 -10.77 19.68
CA GLY A 203 5.96 -12.20 19.38
C GLY A 203 5.55 -12.44 17.93
N LEU A 204 6.07 -13.51 17.34
CA LEU A 204 5.74 -13.98 16.00
C LEU A 204 4.81 -15.20 16.08
N PHE A 205 3.70 -15.13 15.35
CA PHE A 205 2.66 -16.15 15.30
C PHE A 205 2.28 -16.45 13.85
N ARG A 206 1.73 -17.64 13.63
CA ARG A 206 1.06 -18.00 12.39
C ARG A 206 -0.37 -18.44 12.66
N LEU A 207 -1.30 -18.02 11.82
CA LEU A 207 -2.66 -18.52 11.87
C LEU A 207 -2.73 -19.87 11.17
N HIS A 208 -3.08 -20.92 11.91
CA HIS A 208 -3.31 -22.26 11.39
C HIS A 208 -4.68 -22.75 11.85
N ASP A 209 -5.55 -23.12 10.92
CA ASP A 209 -6.93 -23.55 11.21
C ASP A 209 -7.71 -22.61 12.15
N GLY A 210 -7.50 -21.30 11.98
CA GLY A 210 -8.15 -20.25 12.79
C GLY A 210 -7.59 -20.10 14.20
N GLN A 211 -6.46 -20.75 14.51
CA GLN A 211 -5.76 -20.65 15.79
C GLN A 211 -4.37 -20.06 15.61
N TRP A 212 -3.95 -19.21 16.55
CA TRP A 212 -2.60 -18.66 16.55
C TRP A 212 -1.62 -19.67 17.13
N VAL A 213 -0.57 -19.96 16.36
CA VAL A 213 0.54 -20.82 16.77
C VAL A 213 1.80 -19.98 16.83
N ALA A 214 2.46 -19.91 17.99
CA ALA A 214 3.72 -19.21 18.14
C ALA A 214 4.81 -19.86 17.27
N SER A 215 5.58 -19.03 16.55
CA SER A 215 6.70 -19.52 15.75
C SER A 215 7.79 -20.09 16.66
N GLN A 216 8.32 -21.26 16.28
CA GLN A 216 9.43 -21.92 16.98
C GLN A 216 10.80 -21.53 16.39
N VAL A 217 10.80 -20.73 15.32
CA VAL A 217 11.99 -20.22 14.65
C VAL A 217 11.96 -18.71 14.56
N GLY A 218 13.12 -18.09 14.38
CA GLY A 218 13.23 -16.65 14.19
C GLY A 218 12.52 -16.17 12.92
N ALA A 219 12.15 -14.90 12.89
CA ALA A 219 11.41 -14.33 11.77
C ALA A 219 12.14 -14.41 10.43
N ALA A 220 13.48 -14.41 10.46
CA ALA A 220 14.31 -14.56 9.26
C ALA A 220 14.30 -15.99 8.69
N ASP A 221 14.10 -17.01 9.54
CA ASP A 221 14.16 -18.44 9.18
C ASP A 221 12.78 -19.09 8.99
N SER A 222 11.72 -18.37 9.37
CA SER A 222 10.35 -18.77 9.12
C SER A 222 10.03 -18.92 7.62
N VAL A 223 9.02 -19.72 7.30
CA VAL A 223 8.59 -19.99 5.92
C VAL A 223 7.14 -19.59 5.73
N VAL A 224 6.89 -18.55 4.95
CA VAL A 224 5.55 -18.02 4.62
C VAL A 224 5.25 -18.39 3.18
N SER A 225 4.09 -19.00 2.97
CA SER A 225 3.63 -19.48 1.66
C SER A 225 2.37 -18.72 1.22
N LEU A 226 1.87 -19.08 0.03
CA LEU A 226 0.61 -18.56 -0.49
C LEU A 226 -0.54 -18.71 0.51
N GLY A 227 -1.23 -17.60 0.80
CA GLY A 227 -2.43 -17.53 1.63
C GLY A 227 -2.16 -17.57 3.14
N ASP A 228 -0.90 -17.69 3.57
CA ASP A 228 -0.56 -17.69 4.99
C ASP A 228 -0.89 -16.34 5.64
N VAL A 229 -1.15 -16.40 6.95
CA VAL A 229 -1.34 -15.21 7.79
C VAL A 229 -0.29 -15.22 8.89
N ASP A 230 0.63 -14.27 8.79
CA ASP A 230 1.64 -14.02 9.81
C ASP A 230 1.13 -12.96 10.79
N GLY A 231 1.25 -13.25 12.09
CA GLY A 231 0.85 -12.38 13.19
C GLY A 231 2.05 -11.86 13.95
N TRP A 232 2.09 -10.55 14.17
CA TRP A 232 3.00 -9.88 15.08
C TRP A 232 2.19 -9.34 16.26
N HIS A 233 2.54 -9.73 17.48
CA HIS A 233 1.80 -9.32 18.67
C HIS A 233 2.74 -8.69 19.69
N TRP A 234 2.42 -7.47 20.11
CA TRP A 234 3.09 -6.81 21.21
C TRP A 234 2.41 -7.18 22.53
N GLY A 235 3.08 -7.99 23.34
CA GLY A 235 2.51 -8.41 24.62
C GLY A 235 3.38 -9.37 25.43
N PRO A 236 2.85 -9.88 26.56
CA PRO A 236 3.49 -10.90 27.37
C PRO A 236 3.73 -12.23 26.62
N PHE A 237 4.57 -13.08 27.20
CA PHE A 237 5.00 -14.32 26.52
C PHE A 237 3.88 -15.31 26.20
N GLU A 238 2.87 -15.37 27.05
CA GLU A 238 1.76 -16.32 26.90
C GLU A 238 0.56 -15.72 26.15
N SER A 239 0.62 -14.43 25.77
CA SER A 239 -0.47 -13.82 25.03
C SER A 239 -0.33 -14.04 23.52
N THR A 240 -1.47 -14.20 22.88
CA THR A 240 -1.59 -14.38 21.44
C THR A 240 -2.33 -13.18 20.84
N PRO A 241 -2.17 -12.93 19.53
CA PRO A 241 -3.03 -11.97 18.86
C PRO A 241 -4.51 -12.35 19.02
N PRO A 242 -5.44 -11.39 18.92
CA PRO A 242 -6.87 -11.67 18.96
C PRO A 242 -7.27 -12.59 17.80
N THR A 243 -8.19 -13.51 18.06
CA THR A 243 -8.79 -14.33 17.01
C THR A 243 -9.69 -13.46 16.14
N LEU A 244 -9.44 -13.42 14.83
CA LEU A 244 -10.30 -12.80 13.84
C LEU A 244 -10.96 -13.88 12.99
N SER A 245 -12.22 -13.68 12.62
CA SER A 245 -12.87 -14.51 11.61
C SER A 245 -12.20 -14.32 10.25
N ARG A 246 -12.35 -15.29 9.35
CA ARG A 246 -11.83 -15.16 7.98
C ARG A 246 -12.45 -13.96 7.26
N GLU A 247 -13.73 -13.72 7.51
CA GLU A 247 -14.48 -12.59 6.95
C GLU A 247 -13.97 -11.26 7.50
N GLU A 248 -13.68 -11.18 8.80
CA GLU A 248 -13.10 -9.99 9.42
C GLU A 248 -11.69 -9.70 8.88
N LEU A 249 -10.86 -10.73 8.73
CA LEU A 249 -9.53 -10.59 8.15
C LEU A 249 -9.62 -10.08 6.70
N ALA A 250 -10.46 -10.71 5.87
CA ALA A 250 -10.67 -10.30 4.48
C ALA A 250 -11.21 -8.87 4.38
N ALA A 251 -12.16 -8.48 5.25
CA ALA A 251 -12.70 -7.13 5.31
C ALA A 251 -11.62 -6.10 5.67
N ARG A 252 -10.71 -6.41 6.60
CA ARG A 252 -9.59 -5.54 6.98
C ARG A 252 -8.59 -5.37 5.83
N VAL A 253 -8.25 -6.45 5.13
CA VAL A 253 -7.40 -6.40 3.94
C VAL A 253 -8.04 -5.55 2.84
N GLY A 254 -9.32 -5.78 2.54
CA GLY A 254 -10.05 -4.99 1.54
C GLY A 254 -10.14 -3.51 1.90
N LEU A 255 -10.39 -3.18 3.17
CA LEU A 255 -10.40 -1.80 3.65
C LEU A 255 -9.03 -1.13 3.52
N ALA A 256 -7.95 -1.84 3.82
CA ALA A 256 -6.59 -1.34 3.67
C ALA A 256 -6.28 -1.00 2.20
N TRP A 257 -6.70 -1.84 1.26
CA TRP A 257 -6.57 -1.59 -0.17
C TRP A 257 -7.41 -0.38 -0.62
N LEU A 258 -8.68 -0.32 -0.20
CA LEU A 258 -9.59 0.79 -0.53
C LEU A 258 -9.03 2.12 -0.05
N ARG A 259 -8.51 2.20 1.19
CA ARG A 259 -7.89 3.43 1.72
C ARG A 259 -6.77 3.96 0.84
N GLY A 260 -5.98 3.08 0.21
CA GLY A 260 -4.95 3.49 -0.76
C GLY A 260 -5.50 4.13 -2.03
N GLN A 261 -6.77 3.89 -2.36
CA GLN A 261 -7.47 4.46 -3.51
C GLN A 261 -8.25 5.75 -3.16
N GLN A 262 -8.33 6.11 -1.87
CA GLN A 262 -9.09 7.27 -1.42
C GLN A 262 -8.32 8.57 -1.72
N ALA A 263 -8.92 9.47 -2.48
CA ALA A 263 -8.42 10.83 -2.69
C ALA A 263 -8.54 11.68 -1.41
N ALA A 264 -7.82 12.79 -1.35
CA ALA A 264 -7.79 13.68 -0.18
C ALA A 264 -9.19 14.20 0.25
N GLY A 265 -10.12 14.34 -0.69
CA GLY A 265 -11.51 14.72 -0.42
C GLY A 265 -12.41 13.55 0.03
N GLY A 266 -11.85 12.37 0.28
CA GLY A 266 -12.58 11.17 0.69
C GLY A 266 -13.21 10.36 -0.46
N SER A 267 -13.14 10.85 -1.70
CA SER A 267 -13.67 10.18 -2.90
C SER A 267 -12.73 9.07 -3.39
N PHE A 268 -13.26 7.99 -3.97
CA PHE A 268 -12.46 6.96 -4.65
C PHE A 268 -12.52 7.19 -6.16
N GLY A 269 -11.43 7.66 -6.76
CA GLY A 269 -11.32 7.83 -8.22
C GLY A 269 -12.25 8.88 -8.87
N GLY A 270 -11.94 9.23 -10.12
CA GLY A 270 -12.59 10.30 -10.88
C GLY A 270 -13.86 9.85 -11.58
N ASN A 271 -14.96 9.77 -10.84
CA ASN A 271 -16.33 10.03 -11.30
C ASN A 271 -17.14 10.24 -10.02
N VAL A 272 -17.60 11.47 -9.80
CA VAL A 272 -18.42 11.83 -8.63
C VAL A 272 -19.68 10.97 -8.62
N GLY A 273 -19.76 9.99 -7.72
CA GLY A 273 -21.00 9.22 -7.47
C GLY A 273 -21.01 7.73 -7.79
N ALA A 274 -19.86 7.05 -7.94
CA ALA A 274 -19.88 5.58 -7.84
C ALA A 274 -20.13 5.20 -6.37
N THR A 275 -21.38 4.87 -6.03
CA THR A 275 -21.68 4.16 -4.78
C THR A 275 -21.06 2.77 -4.83
N LEU A 276 -20.82 2.14 -3.68
CA LEU A 276 -20.22 0.80 -3.58
C LEU A 276 -20.93 -0.23 -4.49
N ASP A 277 -22.23 -0.02 -4.76
CA ASP A 277 -23.06 -0.83 -5.66
C ASP A 277 -22.65 -0.80 -7.14
N THR A 278 -21.78 0.14 -7.54
CA THR A 278 -21.29 0.24 -8.94
C THR A 278 -19.94 -0.47 -9.13
N VAL A 279 -19.27 -0.87 -8.03
CA VAL A 279 -17.91 -1.47 -8.05
C VAL A 279 -17.93 -2.98 -7.74
N LEU A 280 -19.00 -3.48 -7.13
CA LEU A 280 -19.23 -4.92 -6.89
C LEU A 280 -20.11 -5.52 -8.00
#